data_AF-A0A3D9LPX0-F1
#
_entry.id   AF-A0A3D9LPX0-F1
#
_cell.length_a   1.000
_cell.length_b   1.000
_cell.length_c   1.000
_cell.angle_alpha   90.00
_cell.angle_beta   90.00
_cell.angle_gamma   90.00
#
_symmetry.space_group_name_H-M   'P 1'
#
loop_
_entity.id
_entity.type
_entity.pdbx_description
1 polymer ?
#
loop_
_entity_poly.entity_id
_entity_poly.type
_entity_poly.pdbx_seq_one_letter_code
_entity_poly.pdbx_strand_id
1 'polypeptide(L)'
;MKRTILLLVFTIALTSSLFAQKNTDKKVNAYIETVESKITLTDEEKATLITLKTAHANAVSEINGKYEKGSEELKAKRKENNKEFSKGLNSAFGKERAKEIKAASKKNKAKKKKKRN
;
A
#
# COMPACT_ATOMS: atom_id res chain seq x y z
N MET A 1 26.24 -27.70 -31.69
CA MET A 1 25.91 -27.04 -30.41
C MET A 1 26.19 -25.53 -30.52
N LYS A 2 25.22 -24.69 -30.92
CA LYS A 2 25.37 -23.21 -30.94
C LYS A 2 24.00 -22.50 -30.93
N ARG A 3 23.18 -22.64 -29.87
CA ARG A 3 21.95 -21.80 -29.71
C ARG A 3 21.57 -21.46 -28.26
N THR A 4 22.44 -21.68 -27.27
CA THR A 4 22.09 -21.53 -25.85
C THR A 4 22.42 -20.16 -25.24
N ILE A 5 23.02 -19.23 -25.98
CA ILE A 5 23.58 -17.99 -25.41
C ILE A 5 22.55 -16.86 -25.28
N LEU A 6 21.37 -16.95 -25.91
CA LEU A 6 20.43 -15.81 -25.95
C LEU A 6 19.50 -15.69 -24.74
N LEU A 7 19.49 -16.65 -23.81
CA LEU A 7 18.52 -16.69 -22.69
C LEU A 7 19.05 -16.14 -21.36
N LEU A 8 20.34 -15.79 -21.27
CA LEU A 8 20.96 -15.45 -19.99
C LEU A 8 20.93 -13.96 -19.62
N VAL A 9 20.56 -13.07 -20.54
CA VAL A 9 20.66 -11.61 -20.32
C VAL A 9 19.38 -11.01 -19.72
N PHE A 10 18.27 -11.75 -19.66
CA PHE A 10 16.99 -11.24 -19.14
C PHE A 10 16.80 -11.40 -17.62
N THR A 11 17.66 -12.14 -16.93
CA THR A 11 17.50 -12.46 -15.49
C THR A 11 18.18 -11.48 -14.54
N ILE A 12 19.09 -10.62 -15.03
CA ILE A 12 19.91 -9.75 -14.17
C ILE A 12 19.15 -8.47 -13.75
N ALA A 13 18.07 -8.11 -14.44
CA ALA A 13 17.29 -6.90 -14.11
C ALA A 13 16.27 -7.07 -12.96
N LEU A 14 16.06 -8.29 -12.44
CA LEU A 14 15.04 -8.55 -11.41
C LEU A 14 15.57 -8.59 -9.97
N THR A 15 16.87 -8.50 -9.74
CA THR A 15 17.46 -8.69 -8.41
C THR A 15 17.45 -7.44 -7.52
N SER A 16 17.21 -6.25 -8.08
CA SER A 16 17.12 -4.99 -7.33
C SER A 16 15.73 -4.75 -6.68
N SER A 17 14.73 -5.59 -6.96
CA SER A 17 13.36 -5.42 -6.45
C SER A 17 13.11 -6.06 -5.08
N LEU A 18 13.89 -7.07 -4.67
CA LEU A 18 13.62 -7.87 -3.47
C LEU A 18 13.62 -7.05 -2.17
N PHE A 19 14.57 -6.11 -2.01
CA PHE A 19 14.63 -5.27 -0.82
C PHE A 19 13.52 -4.20 -0.77
N ALA A 20 13.17 -3.63 -1.92
CA ALA A 20 12.06 -2.68 -2.04
C ALA A 20 10.72 -3.39 -1.80
N GLN A 21 10.56 -4.60 -2.33
CA GLN A 21 9.40 -5.46 -2.14
C GLN A 21 9.23 -5.83 -0.66
N LYS A 22 10.29 -6.26 0.03
CA LYS A 22 10.24 -6.57 1.48
C LYS A 22 9.76 -5.39 2.34
N ASN A 23 10.13 -4.16 1.99
CA ASN A 23 9.68 -2.97 2.70
C ASN A 23 8.21 -2.61 2.40
N THR A 24 7.76 -2.82 1.16
CA THR A 24 6.35 -2.68 0.79
C THR A 24 5.50 -3.73 1.52
N ASP A 25 5.90 -5.00 1.48
CA ASP A 25 5.18 -6.11 2.10
C ASP A 25 5.00 -5.88 3.60
N LYS A 26 6.04 -5.40 4.30
CA LYS A 26 5.94 -5.02 5.72
C LYS A 26 4.87 -3.96 5.97
N LYS A 27 4.74 -2.96 5.11
CA LYS A 27 3.73 -1.90 5.24
C LYS A 27 2.32 -2.40 4.93
N VAL A 28 2.20 -3.29 3.96
CA VAL A 28 0.93 -3.92 3.58
C VAL A 28 0.47 -4.82 4.72
N ASN A 29 1.33 -5.72 5.21
CA ASN A 29 1.00 -6.62 6.31
C ASN A 29 0.60 -5.86 7.58
N ALA A 30 1.35 -4.82 7.97
CA ALA A 30 0.98 -4.00 9.12
C ALA A 30 -0.39 -3.31 8.95
N TYR A 31 -0.75 -2.94 7.73
CA TYR A 31 -2.08 -2.40 7.43
C TYR A 31 -3.16 -3.48 7.61
N ILE A 32 -2.95 -4.67 7.04
CA ILE A 32 -3.87 -5.80 7.16
C ILE A 32 -4.05 -6.21 8.62
N GLU A 33 -2.96 -6.39 9.37
CA GLU A 33 -2.98 -6.69 10.80
C GLU A 33 -3.78 -5.65 11.60
N THR A 34 -3.63 -4.36 11.27
CA THR A 34 -4.39 -3.29 11.94
C THR A 34 -5.89 -3.41 11.64
N VAL A 35 -6.27 -3.77 10.42
CA VAL A 35 -7.66 -3.98 10.04
C VAL A 35 -8.21 -5.22 10.73
N GLU A 36 -7.50 -6.36 10.65
CA GLU A 36 -7.87 -7.64 11.28
C GLU A 36 -7.96 -7.55 12.80
N SER A 37 -7.21 -6.64 13.43
CA SER A 37 -7.33 -6.39 14.88
C SER A 37 -8.68 -5.79 15.32
N LYS A 38 -9.53 -5.36 14.38
CA LYS A 38 -10.80 -4.67 14.66
C LYS A 38 -11.99 -5.22 13.91
N ILE A 39 -11.78 -5.80 12.73
CA ILE A 39 -12.83 -6.41 11.93
C ILE A 39 -12.33 -7.74 11.36
N THR A 40 -13.21 -8.72 11.23
CA THR A 40 -12.90 -9.95 10.52
C THR A 40 -12.90 -9.70 9.01
N LEU A 41 -11.89 -10.20 8.31
CA LEU A 41 -11.82 -10.24 6.85
C LEU A 41 -11.97 -11.69 6.39
N THR A 42 -12.70 -11.93 5.31
CA THR A 42 -12.61 -13.22 4.61
C THR A 42 -11.28 -13.35 3.88
N ASP A 43 -10.90 -14.56 3.49
CA ASP A 43 -9.68 -14.78 2.71
C ASP A 43 -9.68 -14.01 1.38
N GLU A 44 -10.83 -13.93 0.71
CA GLU A 44 -11.02 -13.17 -0.53
C GLU A 44 -10.90 -11.65 -0.29
N GLU A 45 -11.52 -11.14 0.78
CA GLU A 45 -11.39 -9.74 1.16
C GLU A 45 -9.94 -9.38 1.48
N LYS A 46 -9.25 -10.26 2.20
CA LYS A 46 -7.84 -10.09 2.57
C LYS A 46 -6.93 -10.08 1.34
N ALA A 47 -7.10 -11.03 0.42
CA ALA A 47 -6.32 -11.09 -0.83
C ALA A 47 -6.55 -9.83 -1.69
N THR A 48 -7.80 -9.39 -1.80
CA THR A 48 -8.15 -8.17 -2.53
C THR A 48 -7.56 -6.92 -1.86
N LEU A 49 -7.62 -6.85 -0.54
CA LEU A 49 -7.09 -5.73 0.23
C LEU A 49 -5.56 -5.65 0.16
N ILE A 50 -4.87 -6.80 0.22
CA ILE A 50 -3.42 -6.90 -0.02
C ILE A 50 -3.10 -6.32 -1.40
N THR A 51 -3.78 -6.78 -2.45
CA THR A 51 -3.53 -6.33 -3.83
C THR A 51 -3.69 -4.80 -3.97
N LEU A 52 -4.82 -4.26 -3.50
CA LEU A 52 -5.08 -2.82 -3.54
C LEU A 52 -4.06 -2.03 -2.73
N LYS A 53 -3.65 -2.55 -1.56
CA LYS A 53 -2.73 -1.85 -0.67
C LYS A 53 -1.28 -1.89 -1.18
N THR A 54 -0.87 -3.00 -1.79
CA THR A 54 0.42 -3.14 -2.47
C THR A 54 0.53 -2.16 -3.62
N ALA A 55 -0.48 -2.08 -4.49
CA ALA A 55 -0.53 -1.10 -5.58
C ALA A 55 -0.41 0.34 -5.05
N HIS A 56 -1.18 0.69 -4.01
CA HIS A 56 -1.10 1.99 -3.35
C HIS A 56 0.29 2.31 -2.81
N ALA A 57 0.92 1.34 -2.12
CA ALA A 57 2.22 1.51 -1.50
C ALA A 57 3.35 1.66 -2.54
N ASN A 58 3.30 0.89 -3.62
CA ASN A 58 4.23 1.02 -4.75
C ASN A 58 4.10 2.38 -5.43
N ALA A 59 2.88 2.82 -5.71
CA ALA A 59 2.62 4.14 -6.28
C ALA A 59 3.13 5.27 -5.36
N VAL A 60 2.97 5.17 -4.04
CA VAL A 60 3.57 6.12 -3.09
C VAL A 60 5.10 6.12 -3.20
N SER A 61 5.73 4.95 -3.32
CA SER A 61 7.19 4.84 -3.45
C SER A 61 7.69 5.52 -4.72
N GLU A 62 7.04 5.27 -5.85
CA GLU A 62 7.36 5.92 -7.13
C GLU A 62 7.18 7.43 -7.07
N ILE A 63 6.06 7.90 -6.53
CA ILE A 63 5.77 9.33 -6.35
C ILE A 63 6.88 9.99 -5.51
N ASN A 64 7.34 9.32 -4.45
CA ASN A 64 8.42 9.85 -3.61
C ASN A 64 9.78 9.87 -4.29
N GLY A 65 10.03 8.97 -5.25
CA GLY A 65 11.25 8.98 -6.06
C GLY A 65 11.22 10.04 -7.17
N LYS A 66 10.02 10.41 -7.65
CA LYS A 66 9.83 11.33 -8.78
C LYS A 66 9.73 12.81 -8.38
N TYR A 67 9.18 13.12 -7.20
CA TYR A 67 8.89 14.49 -6.79
C TYR A 67 9.65 14.92 -5.54
N GLU A 68 10.05 16.19 -5.49
CA GLU A 68 10.79 16.76 -4.36
C GLU A 68 9.99 16.70 -3.05
N LYS A 69 10.69 16.38 -1.97
CA LYS A 69 10.08 16.27 -0.64
C LYS A 69 9.52 17.62 -0.19
N GLY A 70 8.20 17.68 -0.04
CA GLY A 70 7.49 18.86 0.47
C GLY A 70 6.86 19.71 -0.61
N SER A 71 7.12 19.40 -1.89
CA SER A 71 6.51 20.11 -3.02
C SER A 71 4.98 19.94 -3.04
N GLU A 72 4.29 20.93 -3.60
CA GLU A 72 2.84 20.85 -3.81
C GLU A 72 2.46 19.73 -4.79
N GLU A 73 3.33 19.46 -5.77
CA GLU A 73 3.17 18.36 -6.73
C GLU A 73 3.19 16.99 -6.05
N LEU A 74 4.14 16.78 -5.12
CA LEU A 74 4.21 15.55 -4.33
C LEU A 74 2.92 15.37 -3.51
N LYS A 75 2.44 16.45 -2.88
CA LYS A 75 1.20 16.43 -2.10
C LYS A 75 -0.01 16.11 -2.99
N ALA A 76 -0.10 16.73 -4.17
CA ALA A 76 -1.17 16.53 -5.13
C ALA A 76 -1.21 15.07 -5.63
N LYS A 77 -0.05 14.51 -6.04
CA LYS A 77 0.05 13.14 -6.53
C LYS A 77 -0.24 12.09 -5.45
N ARG A 78 0.22 12.32 -4.22
CA ARG A 78 -0.17 11.45 -3.08
C ARG A 78 -1.67 11.53 -2.79
N LYS A 79 -2.30 12.70 -2.92
CA LYS A 79 -3.75 12.87 -2.75
C LYS A 79 -4.53 12.12 -3.83
N GLU A 80 -4.07 12.20 -5.08
CA GLU A 80 -4.62 11.46 -6.22
C GLU A 80 -4.54 9.94 -5.98
N ASN A 81 -3.36 9.41 -5.65
CA ASN A 81 -3.18 8.00 -5.32
C ASN A 81 -4.07 7.54 -4.14
N ASN A 82 -4.23 8.36 -3.11
CA ASN A 82 -5.16 8.06 -2.00
C ASN A 82 -6.63 8.01 -2.45
N LYS A 83 -7.02 8.85 -3.41
CA LYS A 83 -8.36 8.86 -4.00
C LYS A 83 -8.58 7.60 -4.83
N GLU A 84 -7.61 7.17 -5.61
CA GLU A 84 -7.65 5.92 -6.38
C GLU A 84 -7.77 4.70 -5.48
N PHE A 85 -6.95 4.61 -4.43
CA PHE A 85 -7.09 3.55 -3.43
C PHE A 85 -8.49 3.54 -2.79
N SER A 86 -9.01 4.72 -2.44
CA SER A 86 -10.35 4.85 -1.87
C SER A 86 -11.47 4.44 -2.83
N LYS A 87 -11.31 4.73 -4.13
CA LYS A 87 -12.21 4.26 -5.19
C LYS A 87 -12.11 2.75 -5.36
N GLY A 88 -10.91 2.19 -5.43
CA GLY A 88 -10.67 0.75 -5.53
C GLY A 88 -11.34 -0.03 -4.40
N LEU A 89 -11.21 0.44 -3.15
CA LEU A 89 -11.93 -0.14 -2.01
C LEU A 89 -13.45 -0.10 -2.19
N ASN A 90 -14.01 1.04 -2.63
CA ASN A 90 -15.45 1.17 -2.83
C ASN A 90 -15.96 0.28 -3.97
N SER A 91 -15.16 0.11 -5.03
CA SER A 91 -15.50 -0.74 -6.17
C SER A 91 -15.43 -2.23 -5.81
N ALA A 92 -14.44 -2.63 -4.99
CA ALA A 92 -14.26 -4.02 -4.61
C ALA A 92 -15.24 -4.49 -3.53
N PHE A 93 -15.52 -3.64 -2.53
CA PHE A 93 -16.26 -4.04 -1.32
C PHE A 93 -17.62 -3.34 -1.16
N GLY A 94 -17.91 -2.33 -1.97
CA GLY A 94 -19.02 -1.42 -1.74
C GLY A 94 -18.70 -0.32 -0.72
N LYS A 95 -19.54 0.73 -0.70
CA LYS A 95 -19.28 1.96 0.09
C LYS A 95 -19.21 1.70 1.60
N GLU A 96 -20.12 0.90 2.15
CA GLU A 96 -20.19 0.66 3.59
C GLU A 96 -19.00 -0.19 4.07
N ARG A 97 -18.74 -1.32 3.42
CA ARG A 97 -17.60 -2.17 3.79
C ARG A 97 -16.25 -1.47 3.60
N ALA A 98 -16.10 -0.69 2.54
CA ALA A 98 -14.91 0.15 2.35
C ALA A 98 -14.74 1.20 3.46
N LYS A 99 -15.84 1.74 4.00
CA LYS A 99 -15.81 2.69 5.12
C LYS A 99 -15.38 2.00 6.42
N GLU A 100 -15.87 0.79 6.68
CA GLU A 100 -15.45 -0.04 7.82
C GLU A 100 -13.95 -0.34 7.77
N ILE A 101 -13.44 -0.83 6.63
CA ILE A 101 -12.01 -1.13 6.43
C ILE A 101 -11.16 0.14 6.67
N LYS A 102 -11.57 1.28 6.10
CA LYS A 102 -10.89 2.56 6.30
C LYS A 102 -10.91 2.98 7.77
N ALA A 103 -12.00 2.80 8.47
CA ALA A 103 -12.12 3.11 9.90
C ALA A 103 -11.22 2.19 10.75
N ALA A 104 -11.22 0.89 10.46
CA ALA A 104 -10.40 -0.11 11.12
C ALA A 104 -8.90 0.23 10.98
N SER A 105 -8.47 0.66 9.79
CA SER A 105 -7.06 1.00 9.54
C SER A 105 -6.52 2.22 10.30
N LYS A 106 -7.38 3.06 10.88
CA LYS A 106 -6.93 4.26 11.62
C LYS A 106 -6.37 3.84 12.98
N LYS A 107 -5.15 4.26 13.32
CA LYS A 107 -4.63 4.11 14.68
C LYS A 107 -5.60 4.78 15.66
N ASN A 108 -5.89 4.12 16.78
CA ASN A 108 -6.64 4.73 17.85
C ASN A 108 -5.89 5.99 18.27
N LYS A 109 -6.48 7.17 18.02
CA LYS A 109 -6.02 8.40 18.66
C LYS A 109 -6.34 8.22 20.14
N ALA A 110 -5.44 7.60 20.91
CA ALA A 110 -5.48 7.74 22.35
C ALA A 110 -5.61 9.24 22.61
N LYS A 111 -6.71 9.67 23.24
CA LYS A 111 -6.87 11.05 23.68
C LYS A 111 -5.65 11.32 24.56
N LYS A 112 -4.60 11.94 23.99
CA LYS A 112 -3.50 12.50 24.77
C LYS A 112 -4.18 13.56 25.63
N LYS A 113 -4.58 13.18 26.87
CA LYS A 113 -4.87 14.14 27.92
C LYS A 113 -3.63 15.03 27.96
N LYS A 114 -3.77 16.27 27.46
CA LYS A 114 -2.79 17.33 27.69
C LYS A 114 -2.65 17.38 29.22
N LYS A 115 -1.58 16.81 29.78
CA LYS A 115 -1.14 17.19 31.12
C LYS A 115 -0.74 18.66 30.98
N ARG A 116 -1.62 19.55 31.41
CA ARG A 116 -1.25 20.92 31.75
C ARG A 116 -0.40 20.79 33.02
N ASN A 117 0.89 21.05 32.90
CA ASN A 117 1.68 21.52 34.04
C ASN A 117 1.40 23.01 34.20
#